data_AF-A0A2W6SV87-F1
#
_entry.id   AF-A0A2W6SV87-F1
#
_cell.length_a   1.000
_cell.length_b   1.000
_cell.length_c   1.000
_cell.angle_alpha   90.00
_cell.angle_beta   90.00
_cell.angle_gamma   90.00
#
_symmetry.space_group_name_H-M   'P 1'
#
loop_
_entity.id
_entity.type
_entity.pdbx_description
1 polymer ?
#
loop_
_entity_poly.entity_id
_entity_poly.type
_entity_poly.pdbx_seq_one_letter_code
_entity_poly.pdbx_strand_id
1 'polypeptide(L)'
;MYVVPRPEVNDDPLHAVRLASMAVATFALIPFVQPAIPPLLVALPVGLMAGMRKAFDPKKAFGGPIAFIVMVWLMASIVSFARPMPVVLVTIMGLFYFLGFYLIQKTGNPMGMLLLIVTVLMSVMGMSSTAALEVMRDGFTEACIVAAILIPLLYAIFPPAAKENLVEIYTPAPGPHAASALIRAGVLLVMSFWLYTVIDLSNLMLAVAATFVLVFPTRETLFAEAKERT
;
A
#
# COMPACT_ATOMS: atom_id res chain seq x y z
N MET A 1 6.57 -7.17 -13.70
CA MET A 1 5.46 -7.68 -12.83
C MET A 1 5.26 -6.67 -11.72
N TYR A 2 4.01 -6.23 -11.48
CA TYR A 2 3.68 -5.30 -10.39
C TYR A 2 3.47 -6.01 -9.06
N VAL A 3 2.98 -7.25 -9.12
CA VAL A 3 2.82 -8.14 -7.97
C VAL A 3 3.95 -9.17 -7.97
N VAL A 4 4.44 -9.48 -6.78
CA VAL A 4 5.49 -10.46 -6.57
C VAL A 4 4.93 -11.87 -6.88
N PRO A 5 5.64 -12.69 -7.68
CA PRO A 5 5.17 -14.02 -8.09
C PRO A 5 4.77 -14.92 -6.91
N ARG A 6 3.99 -15.96 -7.20
CA ARG A 6 3.66 -16.97 -6.19
C ARG A 6 4.92 -17.58 -5.57
N PRO A 7 4.93 -17.86 -4.25
CA PRO A 7 6.03 -18.58 -3.64
C PRO A 7 6.12 -19.99 -4.21
N GLU A 8 7.31 -20.41 -4.63
CA GLU A 8 7.57 -21.80 -4.95
C GLU A 8 7.84 -22.57 -3.66
N VAL A 9 7.25 -23.76 -3.53
CA VAL A 9 7.40 -24.61 -2.33
C VAL A 9 8.87 -24.97 -2.06
N ASN A 10 9.66 -25.10 -3.12
CA ASN A 10 11.09 -25.38 -3.01
C ASN A 10 11.89 -24.19 -2.45
N ASP A 11 11.42 -22.96 -2.67
CA ASP A 11 12.09 -21.73 -2.26
C ASP A 11 11.64 -21.26 -0.87
N ASP A 12 10.36 -21.36 -0.53
CA ASP A 12 9.82 -20.93 0.77
C ASP A 12 8.61 -21.78 1.19
N PRO A 13 8.83 -23.01 1.68
CA PRO A 13 7.74 -23.94 2.05
C PRO A 13 6.93 -23.44 3.25
N LEU A 14 7.52 -22.59 4.09
CA LEU A 14 6.89 -22.03 5.29
C LEU A 14 6.26 -20.65 5.05
N HIS A 15 6.19 -20.17 3.80
CA HIS A 15 5.67 -18.85 3.50
C HIS A 15 4.25 -18.62 4.03
N ALA A 16 3.35 -19.57 3.78
CA ALA A 16 1.96 -19.51 4.24
C ALA A 16 1.87 -19.51 5.78
N VAL A 17 2.70 -20.33 6.45
CA VAL A 17 2.79 -20.36 7.91
C VAL A 17 3.25 -19.01 8.43
N ARG A 18 4.29 -18.41 7.83
CA ARG A 18 4.82 -17.10 8.21
C ARG A 18 3.74 -16.00 8.10
N LEU A 19 2.98 -15.98 7.01
CA LEU A 19 1.87 -15.02 6.83
C LEU A 19 0.73 -15.24 7.82
N ALA A 20 0.32 -16.48 8.06
CA ALA A 20 -0.71 -16.81 9.05
C ALA A 20 -0.25 -16.42 10.46
N SER A 21 1.01 -16.73 10.82
CA SER A 21 1.61 -16.33 12.10
C SER A 21 1.69 -14.81 12.26
N MET A 22 1.95 -14.06 11.19
CA MET A 22 1.88 -12.59 11.22
C MET A 22 0.47 -12.12 11.58
N ALA A 23 -0.56 -12.66 10.93
CA ALA A 23 -1.95 -12.29 11.22
C ALA A 23 -2.34 -12.63 12.68
N VAL A 24 -1.97 -13.82 13.15
CA VAL A 24 -2.24 -14.25 14.54
C VAL A 24 -1.48 -13.38 15.55
N ALA A 25 -0.19 -13.12 15.31
CA ALA A 25 0.63 -12.32 16.22
C ALA A 25 0.12 -10.87 16.32
N THR A 26 -0.16 -10.25 15.18
CA THR A 26 -0.71 -8.87 15.14
C THR A 26 -2.10 -8.80 15.78
N PHE A 27 -2.96 -9.78 15.55
CA PHE A 27 -4.26 -9.87 16.22
C PHE A 27 -4.11 -10.02 17.74
N ALA A 28 -3.20 -10.88 18.20
CA ALA A 28 -2.91 -11.05 19.62
C ALA A 28 -2.31 -9.80 20.29
N LEU A 29 -1.67 -8.92 19.52
CA LEU A 29 -1.13 -7.65 20.01
C LEU A 29 -2.19 -6.55 20.18
N ILE A 30 -3.39 -6.68 19.58
CA ILE A 30 -4.44 -5.65 19.64
C ILE A 30 -4.78 -5.22 21.08
N PRO A 31 -4.99 -6.11 22.07
CA PRO A 31 -5.31 -5.69 23.43
C PRO A 31 -4.21 -4.91 24.14
N PHE A 32 -2.96 -5.07 23.69
CA PHE A 32 -1.77 -4.44 24.30
C PHE A 32 -1.42 -3.12 23.62
N VAL A 33 -1.47 -3.08 22.29
CA VAL A 33 -1.20 -1.86 21.50
C VAL A 33 -2.40 -0.90 21.56
N GLN A 34 -3.61 -1.45 21.69
CA GLN A 34 -4.87 -0.69 21.69
C GLN A 34 -4.99 0.26 20.49
N PRO A 35 -4.78 -0.23 19.26
CA PRO A 35 -4.80 0.62 18.07
C PRO A 35 -6.19 1.21 17.87
N ALA A 36 -6.25 2.48 17.44
CA ALA A 36 -7.50 3.12 17.09
C ALA A 36 -8.22 2.44 15.90
N ILE A 37 -7.45 1.78 15.02
CA ILE A 37 -7.95 1.00 13.88
C ILE A 37 -7.40 -0.43 13.95
N PRO A 38 -8.03 -1.34 14.73
CA PRO A 38 -7.51 -2.70 14.90
C PRO A 38 -7.32 -3.51 13.61
N PRO A 39 -8.19 -3.43 12.59
CA PRO A 39 -7.97 -4.13 11.32
C PRO A 39 -6.68 -3.70 10.61
N LEU A 40 -6.26 -2.44 10.78
CA LEU A 40 -5.06 -1.91 10.14
C LEU A 40 -3.78 -2.51 10.74
N LEU A 41 -3.77 -2.72 12.06
CA LEU A 41 -2.67 -3.36 12.78
C LEU A 41 -2.41 -4.78 12.27
N VAL A 42 -3.43 -5.46 11.75
CA VAL A 42 -3.32 -6.81 11.17
C VAL A 42 -3.02 -6.78 9.68
N ALA A 43 -3.79 -6.01 8.91
CA ALA A 43 -3.75 -6.06 7.45
C ALA A 43 -2.43 -5.54 6.88
N LEU A 44 -1.88 -4.45 7.44
CA LEU A 44 -0.69 -3.81 6.89
C LEU A 44 0.57 -4.67 7.08
N PRO A 45 0.91 -5.21 8.27
CA PRO A 45 2.07 -6.08 8.42
C PRO A 45 1.99 -7.33 7.55
N VAL A 46 0.80 -7.93 7.42
CA VAL A 46 0.57 -9.06 6.51
C VAL A 46 0.81 -8.65 5.07
N GLY A 47 0.29 -7.51 4.62
CA GLY A 47 0.50 -7.00 3.27
C GLY A 47 1.96 -6.72 2.94
N LEU A 48 2.71 -6.13 3.89
CA LEU A 48 4.15 -5.86 3.73
C LEU A 48 4.97 -7.16 3.67
N MET A 49 4.68 -8.14 4.53
CA MET A 49 5.33 -9.45 4.49
C MET A 49 4.95 -10.25 3.25
N ALA A 50 3.71 -10.14 2.78
CA ALA A 50 3.23 -10.82 1.58
C ALA A 50 3.90 -10.31 0.30
N GLY A 51 4.58 -9.17 0.33
CA GLY A 51 5.46 -8.71 -0.75
C GLY A 51 6.88 -9.31 -0.69
N MET A 52 7.27 -9.98 0.40
CA MET A 52 8.60 -10.55 0.55
C MET A 52 8.62 -12.02 0.08
N ARG A 53 9.63 -12.40 -0.70
CA ARG A 53 9.86 -13.79 -1.13
C ARG A 53 11.33 -14.14 -0.97
N LYS A 54 11.59 -15.46 -0.92
CA LYS A 54 12.92 -16.03 -0.78
C LYS A 54 13.61 -15.56 0.51
N ALA A 55 14.93 -15.43 0.49
CA ALA A 55 15.72 -15.05 1.65
C ALA A 55 15.27 -13.73 2.28
N PHE A 56 15.54 -13.58 3.57
CA PHE A 56 15.28 -12.34 4.30
C PHE A 56 16.11 -11.19 3.71
N ASP A 57 15.43 -10.14 3.25
CA ASP A 57 16.06 -8.90 2.81
C ASP A 57 15.81 -7.79 3.84
N PRO A 58 16.83 -7.40 4.64
CA PRO A 58 16.71 -6.32 5.61
C PRO A 58 16.27 -5.00 4.97
N LYS A 59 16.67 -4.74 3.72
CA LYS A 59 16.31 -3.49 3.03
C LYS A 59 14.81 -3.40 2.80
N LYS A 60 14.15 -4.51 2.47
CA LYS A 60 12.68 -4.56 2.30
C LYS A 60 11.96 -4.62 3.64
N ALA A 61 12.49 -5.41 4.59
CA ALA A 61 11.90 -5.58 5.92
C ALA A 61 11.74 -4.26 6.67
N PHE A 62 12.74 -3.38 6.59
CA PHE A 62 12.71 -2.06 7.23
C PHE A 62 12.35 -0.94 6.27
N GLY A 63 12.81 -0.99 5.02
CA GLY A 63 12.58 0.06 4.04
C GLY A 63 11.12 0.26 3.68
N GLY A 64 10.33 -0.83 3.58
CA GLY A 64 8.90 -0.76 3.34
C GLY A 64 8.16 0.01 4.44
N PRO A 65 8.21 -0.43 5.72
CA PRO A 65 7.64 0.29 6.84
C PRO A 65 8.10 1.75 6.95
N ILE A 66 9.41 2.01 6.85
CA ILE A 66 9.97 3.37 6.98
C ILE A 66 9.43 4.28 5.86
N ALA A 67 9.46 3.82 4.60
CA ALA A 67 8.93 4.58 3.49
C ALA A 67 7.44 4.87 3.64
N PHE A 68 6.67 3.91 4.15
CA PHE A 68 5.25 4.06 4.42
C PHE A 68 5.00 5.13 5.48
N ILE A 69 5.72 5.09 6.62
CA ILE A 69 5.62 6.09 7.69
C ILE A 69 5.91 7.49 7.15
N VAL A 70 7.03 7.65 6.44
CA VAL A 70 7.43 8.96 5.87
C VAL A 70 6.35 9.48 4.91
N MET A 71 5.82 8.63 4.04
CA MET A 71 4.80 9.02 3.06
C MET A 71 3.49 9.41 3.75
N VAL A 72 3.08 8.66 4.77
CA VAL A 72 1.88 8.91 5.57
C VAL A 72 1.97 10.26 6.27
N TRP A 73 3.10 10.54 6.92
CA TRP A 73 3.31 11.82 7.59
C TRP A 73 3.34 12.99 6.60
N LEU A 74 4.09 12.85 5.50
CA LEU A 74 4.14 13.86 4.45
C LEU A 74 2.74 14.19 3.93
N MET A 75 1.97 13.17 3.58
CA MET A 75 0.64 13.36 3.02
C MET A 75 -0.34 13.91 4.05
N ALA A 76 -0.29 13.45 5.30
CA ALA A 76 -1.11 14.00 6.37
C ALA A 76 -0.82 15.48 6.60
N SER A 77 0.44 15.91 6.57
CA SER A 77 0.81 17.33 6.66
C SER A 77 0.23 18.13 5.49
N ILE A 78 0.40 17.65 4.26
CA ILE A 78 -0.12 18.32 3.05
C ILE A 78 -1.64 18.47 3.14
N VAL A 79 -2.35 17.40 3.48
CA VAL A 79 -3.81 17.40 3.58
C VAL A 79 -4.28 18.34 4.69
N SER A 80 -3.63 18.32 5.86
CA SER A 80 -3.95 19.21 6.99
C SER A 80 -3.86 20.69 6.60
N PHE A 81 -2.80 21.08 5.87
CA PHE A 81 -2.62 22.45 5.39
C PHE A 81 -3.58 22.83 4.25
N ALA A 82 -3.88 21.90 3.33
CA ALA A 82 -4.67 22.20 2.14
C ALA A 82 -6.19 22.07 2.38
N ARG A 83 -6.64 21.41 3.46
CA ARG A 83 -8.06 21.19 3.78
C ARG A 83 -8.93 22.46 3.77
N PRO A 84 -8.49 23.62 4.32
CA PRO A 84 -9.29 24.86 4.27
C PRO A 84 -9.49 25.40 2.85
N MET A 85 -8.75 24.90 1.87
CA MET A 85 -8.76 25.32 0.47
C MET A 85 -9.12 24.14 -0.45
N PRO A 86 -10.40 23.76 -0.57
CA PRO A 86 -10.81 22.53 -1.26
C PRO A 86 -10.29 22.41 -2.70
N VAL A 87 -10.28 23.51 -3.46
CA VAL A 87 -9.77 23.53 -4.85
C VAL A 87 -8.26 23.25 -4.89
N VAL A 88 -7.50 23.81 -3.94
CA VAL A 88 -6.05 23.59 -3.81
C VAL A 88 -5.79 22.13 -3.43
N LEU A 89 -6.53 21.60 -2.46
CA LEU A 89 -6.44 20.20 -2.06
C LEU A 89 -6.68 19.26 -3.24
N VAL A 90 -7.80 19.44 -3.96
CA VAL A 90 -8.13 18.59 -5.14
C VAL A 90 -7.04 18.67 -6.20
N THR A 91 -6.50 19.86 -6.45
CA THR A 91 -5.42 20.06 -7.42
C THR A 91 -4.14 19.31 -6.98
N ILE A 92 -3.75 19.45 -5.71
CA ILE A 92 -2.57 18.77 -5.16
C ILE A 92 -2.76 17.25 -5.20
N MET A 93 -3.92 16.74 -4.79
CA MET A 93 -4.22 15.30 -4.85
C MET A 93 -4.18 14.79 -6.29
N GLY A 94 -4.73 15.55 -7.25
CA GLY A 94 -4.65 15.23 -8.67
C GLY A 94 -3.23 15.15 -9.20
N LEU A 95 -2.35 16.05 -8.78
CA LEU A 95 -0.93 16.02 -9.12
C LEU A 95 -0.23 14.77 -8.56
N PHE A 96 -0.53 14.40 -7.31
CA PHE A 96 0.01 13.16 -6.71
C PHE A 96 -0.54 11.91 -7.39
N TYR A 97 -1.81 11.90 -7.80
CA TYR A 97 -2.37 10.81 -8.59
C TYR A 97 -1.69 10.67 -9.94
N PHE A 98 -1.52 11.78 -10.66
CA PHE A 98 -0.77 11.80 -11.91
C PHE A 98 0.66 11.30 -11.73
N LEU A 99 1.37 11.80 -10.71
CA LEU A 99 2.74 11.39 -10.42
C LEU A 99 2.83 9.90 -10.09
N GLY A 100 1.92 9.37 -9.26
CA GLY A 100 1.86 7.95 -8.92
C GLY A 100 1.67 7.06 -10.14
N PHE A 101 0.66 7.36 -10.97
CA PHE A 101 0.42 6.61 -12.20
C PHE A 101 1.54 6.78 -13.23
N TYR A 102 2.15 7.96 -13.32
CA TYR A 102 3.27 8.21 -14.22
C TYR A 102 4.51 7.40 -13.80
N LEU A 103 4.83 7.35 -12.50
CA LEU A 103 5.90 6.53 -11.97
C LEU A 103 5.65 5.04 -12.23
N ILE A 104 4.44 4.55 -11.95
CA ILE A 104 4.02 3.17 -12.22
C ILE A 104 4.24 2.81 -13.69
N GLN A 105 3.86 3.68 -14.62
CA GLN A 105 3.94 3.38 -16.04
C GLN A 105 5.36 3.53 -16.59
N LYS A 106 6.11 4.53 -16.15
CA LYS A 106 7.46 4.78 -16.64
C LYS A 106 8.49 3.80 -16.08
N THR A 107 8.30 3.35 -14.83
CA THR A 107 9.32 2.56 -14.12
C THR A 107 8.87 1.14 -13.80
N GLY A 108 7.56 0.87 -13.74
CA GLY A 108 7.04 -0.41 -13.25
C GLY A 108 7.19 -0.58 -11.73
N ASN A 109 7.64 0.44 -11.00
CA ASN A 109 7.98 0.34 -9.58
C ASN A 109 6.72 0.43 -8.68
N PRO A 110 6.57 -0.47 -7.68
CA PRO A 110 5.45 -0.45 -6.72
C PRO A 110 5.40 0.80 -5.83
N MET A 111 6.46 1.62 -5.77
CA MET A 111 6.47 2.88 -5.03
C MET A 111 5.39 3.86 -5.51
N GLY A 112 5.04 3.85 -6.79
CA GLY A 112 3.93 4.69 -7.27
C GLY A 112 2.58 4.21 -6.74
N MET A 113 2.41 2.91 -6.47
CA MET A 113 1.20 2.37 -5.84
C MET A 113 1.10 2.80 -4.38
N LEU A 114 2.22 2.76 -3.65
CA LEU A 114 2.30 3.30 -2.28
C LEU A 114 1.85 4.76 -2.24
N LEU A 115 2.40 5.58 -3.16
CA LEU A 115 2.03 6.98 -3.27
C LEU A 115 0.52 7.15 -3.50
N LEU A 116 -0.07 6.41 -4.44
CA LEU A 116 -1.50 6.48 -4.74
C LEU A 116 -2.37 6.11 -3.53
N ILE A 117 -2.08 4.97 -2.89
CA ILE A 117 -2.87 4.47 -1.76
C ILE A 117 -2.84 5.47 -0.60
N VAL A 118 -1.65 5.96 -0.22
CA VAL A 118 -1.51 6.92 0.87
C VAL A 118 -2.17 8.25 0.52
N THR A 119 -2.03 8.72 -0.73
CA THR A 119 -2.70 9.95 -1.19
C THR A 119 -4.21 9.84 -1.07
N VAL A 120 -4.81 8.78 -1.60
CA VAL A 120 -6.27 8.55 -1.53
C VAL A 120 -6.72 8.45 -0.08
N LEU A 121 -6.11 7.59 0.72
CA LEU A 121 -6.55 7.34 2.10
C LEU A 121 -6.45 8.59 2.97
N MET A 122 -5.32 9.29 2.94
CA MET A 122 -5.14 10.50 3.75
C MET A 122 -6.05 11.64 3.28
N SER A 123 -6.27 11.77 1.98
CA SER A 123 -7.17 12.79 1.45
C SER A 123 -8.62 12.57 1.88
N VAL A 124 -9.13 11.34 1.81
CA VAL A 124 -10.49 10.98 2.23
C VAL A 124 -10.65 11.18 3.73
N MET A 125 -9.70 10.68 4.53
CA MET A 125 -9.74 10.83 5.99
C MET A 125 -9.64 12.29 6.42
N GLY A 126 -8.74 13.07 5.82
CA GLY A 126 -8.57 14.48 6.17
C GLY A 126 -9.75 15.37 5.77
N MET A 127 -10.48 15.02 4.71
CA MET A 127 -11.72 15.72 4.38
C MET A 127 -12.79 15.53 5.47
N SER A 128 -12.88 14.33 6.06
CA SER A 128 -13.83 14.05 7.14
C SER A 128 -13.54 14.88 8.40
N SER A 129 -12.34 14.78 8.97
CA SER A 129 -11.90 15.58 10.13
C SER A 129 -10.39 15.53 10.32
N THR A 130 -9.83 16.50 11.05
CA THR A 130 -8.42 16.47 11.46
C THR A 130 -8.13 15.30 12.40
N ALA A 131 -9.05 15.04 13.34
CA ALA A 131 -8.94 13.89 14.24
C ALA A 131 -8.88 12.55 13.48
N ALA A 132 -9.74 12.38 12.47
CA ALA A 132 -9.71 11.19 11.61
C ALA A 132 -8.38 11.04 10.86
N LEU A 133 -7.82 12.14 10.36
CA LEU A 133 -6.51 12.14 9.69
C LEU A 133 -5.39 11.71 10.64
N GLU A 134 -5.36 12.25 11.85
CA GLU A 134 -4.37 11.92 12.87
C GLU A 134 -4.49 10.46 13.31
N VAL A 135 -5.72 9.99 13.58
CA VAL A 135 -6.00 8.59 13.90
C VAL A 135 -5.52 7.65 12.79
N MET A 136 -5.74 7.99 11.53
CA MET A 136 -5.26 7.18 10.40
C MET A 136 -3.73 7.21 10.30
N ARG A 137 -3.12 8.39 10.40
CA ARG A 137 -1.65 8.56 10.36
C ARG A 137 -0.97 7.73 11.45
N ASP A 138 -1.49 7.81 12.67
CA ASP A 138 -0.92 7.16 13.84
C ASP A 138 -1.14 5.64 13.76
N GLY A 139 -2.33 5.19 13.35
CA GLY A 139 -2.62 3.78 13.12
C GLY A 139 -1.72 3.14 12.06
N PHE A 140 -1.44 3.83 10.95
CA PHE A 140 -0.45 3.36 9.96
C PHE A 140 0.96 3.31 10.53
N THR A 141 1.33 4.31 11.36
CA THR A 141 2.65 4.37 11.99
C THR A 141 2.85 3.20 12.95
N GLU A 142 1.88 2.93 13.82
CA GLU A 142 1.88 1.79 14.73
C GLU A 142 2.00 0.46 13.99
N ALA A 143 1.17 0.27 12.96
CA ALA A 143 1.21 -0.95 12.14
C ALA A 143 2.55 -1.14 11.44
N CYS A 144 3.18 -0.06 10.96
CA CYS A 144 4.52 -0.12 10.38
C CYS A 144 5.60 -0.47 11.40
N ILE A 145 5.52 0.08 12.61
CA ILE A 145 6.47 -0.26 13.70
C ILE A 145 6.35 -1.73 14.07
N VAL A 146 5.11 -2.22 14.23
CA VAL A 146 4.86 -3.64 14.51
C VAL A 146 5.37 -4.53 13.37
N ALA A 147 5.15 -4.14 12.11
CA ALA A 147 5.69 -4.85 10.95
C ALA A 147 7.22 -4.89 10.97
N ALA A 148 7.89 -3.78 11.24
CA ALA A 148 9.35 -3.68 11.29
C ALA A 148 9.97 -4.59 12.36
N ILE A 149 9.23 -4.94 13.42
CA ILE A 149 9.66 -5.86 14.48
C ILE A 149 9.31 -7.31 14.15
N LEU A 150 8.04 -7.56 13.76
CA LEU A 150 7.54 -8.92 13.55
C LEU A 150 8.07 -9.55 12.26
N ILE A 151 8.36 -8.77 11.21
CA ILE A 151 8.90 -9.31 9.96
C ILE A 151 10.25 -10.01 10.21
N PRO A 152 11.28 -9.36 10.80
CA PRO A 152 12.53 -10.03 11.14
C PRO A 152 12.33 -11.23 12.08
N LEU A 153 11.48 -11.10 13.10
CA LEU A 153 11.23 -12.15 14.09
C LEU A 153 10.67 -13.41 13.42
N LEU A 154 9.65 -13.27 12.57
CA LEU A 154 9.01 -14.39 11.90
C LEU A 154 9.89 -15.01 10.81
N TYR A 155 10.77 -14.23 10.17
CA TYR A 155 11.80 -14.77 9.30
C TYR A 155 12.88 -15.56 10.07
N ALA A 156 13.14 -15.21 11.33
CA ALA A 156 14.04 -15.97 12.19
C ALA A 156 13.40 -17.26 12.72
N ILE A 157 12.11 -17.23 13.10
CA ILE A 157 11.37 -18.40 13.61
C ILE A 157 11.03 -19.39 12.48
N PHE A 158 10.60 -18.87 11.33
CA PHE A 158 10.20 -19.65 10.15
C PHE A 158 11.09 -19.28 8.96
N PRO A 159 12.35 -19.75 8.91
CA PRO A 159 13.27 -19.36 7.86
C PRO A 159 12.86 -19.90 6.47
N PRO A 160 13.09 -19.14 5.39
CA PRO A 160 12.90 -19.62 4.02
C PRO A 160 14.00 -20.64 3.64
N ALA A 161 13.70 -21.52 2.68
CA ALA A 161 14.68 -22.50 2.18
C ALA A 161 15.70 -21.85 1.21
N ALA A 162 15.23 -20.88 0.41
CA ALA A 162 16.07 -20.12 -0.52
C ALA A 162 17.02 -19.18 0.22
N LYS A 163 18.30 -19.19 -0.20
CA LYS A 163 19.35 -18.29 0.32
C LYS A 163 19.57 -17.04 -0.54
N GLU A 164 18.98 -17.01 -1.71
CA GLU A 164 19.08 -15.88 -2.63
C GLU A 164 17.97 -14.88 -2.35
N ASN A 165 18.31 -13.59 -2.47
CA ASN A 165 17.31 -12.53 -2.40
C ASN A 165 16.48 -12.50 -3.68
N LEU A 166 15.18 -12.22 -3.55
CA LEU A 166 14.34 -11.97 -4.72
C LEU A 166 14.81 -10.70 -5.45
N VAL A 167 15.30 -10.88 -6.67
CA VAL A 167 15.57 -9.79 -7.60
C VAL A 167 14.26 -9.39 -8.27
N GLU A 168 13.78 -8.18 -7.98
CA GLU A 168 12.58 -7.63 -8.59
C GLU A 168 12.94 -6.97 -9.93
N ILE A 169 12.37 -7.49 -11.02
CA ILE A 169 12.53 -6.91 -12.36
C ILE A 169 11.32 -6.04 -12.65
N TYR A 170 11.53 -4.72 -12.62
CA TYR A 170 10.50 -3.75 -12.99
C TYR A 170 10.58 -3.45 -14.48
N THR A 171 9.45 -3.66 -15.16
CA THR A 171 9.31 -3.42 -16.60
C THR A 171 8.34 -2.27 -16.81
N PRO A 172 8.74 -1.20 -17.52
CA PRO A 172 7.83 -0.13 -17.90
C PRO A 172 6.62 -0.63 -18.69
N ALA A 173 5.49 0.07 -18.57
CA ALA A 173 4.29 -0.24 -19.34
C ALA A 173 4.44 0.20 -20.80
N PRO A 174 3.91 -0.53 -21.79
CA PRO A 174 3.98 -0.10 -23.19
C PRO A 174 3.11 1.14 -23.45
N GLY A 175 3.52 1.99 -24.39
CA GLY A 175 2.74 3.13 -24.89
C GLY A 175 3.00 4.49 -24.21
N PRO A 176 2.15 5.51 -24.46
CA PRO A 176 2.37 6.88 -23.98
C PRO A 176 2.07 7.00 -22.47
N HIS A 177 3.13 6.99 -21.66
CA HIS A 177 3.02 6.98 -20.19
C HIS A 177 2.25 8.19 -19.62
N ALA A 178 2.51 9.40 -20.11
CA ALA A 178 1.91 10.62 -19.57
C ALA A 178 0.40 10.70 -19.86
N ALA A 179 -0.02 10.42 -21.09
CA ALA A 179 -1.42 10.44 -21.46
C ALA A 179 -2.24 9.38 -20.68
N SER A 180 -1.70 8.17 -20.57
CA SER A 180 -2.33 7.10 -19.79
C SER A 180 -2.40 7.45 -18.29
N ALA A 181 -1.35 8.05 -17.72
CA ALA A 181 -1.35 8.48 -16.33
C ALA A 181 -2.37 9.58 -16.06
N LEU A 182 -2.53 10.52 -17.00
CA LEU A 182 -3.50 11.62 -16.89
C LEU A 182 -4.93 11.12 -16.91
N ILE A 183 -5.27 10.18 -17.80
CA ILE A 183 -6.60 9.56 -17.84
C ILE A 183 -6.91 8.86 -16.51
N ARG A 184 -5.98 8.03 -16.00
CA ARG A 184 -6.16 7.30 -14.74
C ARG A 184 -6.26 8.24 -13.53
N ALA A 185 -5.44 9.27 -13.49
CA ALA A 185 -5.49 10.30 -12.45
C ALA A 185 -6.83 11.05 -12.50
N GLY A 186 -7.33 11.39 -13.68
CA GLY A 186 -8.63 12.03 -13.86
C GLY A 186 -9.78 11.14 -13.36
N VAL A 187 -9.78 9.86 -13.72
CA VAL A 187 -10.78 8.89 -13.24
C VAL A 187 -10.72 8.75 -11.72
N LEU A 188 -9.53 8.60 -11.14
CA LEU A 188 -9.35 8.50 -9.70
C LEU A 188 -9.78 9.79 -9.00
N LEU A 189 -9.52 10.96 -9.57
CA LEU A 189 -9.94 12.25 -9.02
C LEU A 189 -11.46 12.41 -9.00
N VAL A 190 -12.15 12.04 -10.09
CA VAL A 190 -13.62 12.03 -10.14
C VAL A 190 -14.19 11.07 -9.10
N MET A 191 -13.56 9.90 -8.95
CA MET A 191 -13.94 8.94 -7.91
C MET A 191 -13.69 9.48 -6.51
N SER A 192 -12.54 10.10 -6.24
CA SER A 192 -12.23 10.72 -4.95
C SER A 192 -13.21 11.85 -4.62
N PHE A 193 -13.64 12.64 -5.61
CA PHE A 193 -14.68 13.63 -5.41
C PHE A 193 -16.01 13.00 -4.96
N TRP A 194 -16.39 11.87 -5.58
CA TRP A 194 -17.55 11.08 -5.13
C TRP A 194 -17.35 10.54 -3.71
N LEU A 195 -16.16 10.04 -3.39
CA LEU A 195 -15.82 9.55 -2.05
C LEU A 195 -15.92 10.66 -0.98
N TYR A 196 -15.49 11.89 -1.30
CA TYR A 196 -15.58 13.01 -0.37
C TYR A 196 -17.01 13.46 -0.08
N THR A 197 -17.95 13.20 -1.02
CA THR A 197 -19.31 13.75 -0.96
C THR A 197 -20.35 12.74 -0.46
N VAL A 198 -20.13 11.44 -0.68
CA VAL A 198 -21.19 10.41 -0.49
C VAL A 198 -20.82 9.35 0.57
N ILE A 199 -19.54 9.19 0.93
CA ILE A 199 -19.08 7.99 1.64
C ILE A 199 -18.87 8.20 3.16
N ASP A 200 -19.43 7.27 3.94
CA ASP A 200 -19.12 7.02 5.36
C ASP A 200 -17.80 6.23 5.52
N LEU A 201 -17.10 6.42 6.65
CA LEU A 201 -15.77 5.82 6.94
C LEU A 201 -15.72 4.29 6.72
N SER A 202 -16.86 3.63 6.88
CA SER A 202 -17.05 2.19 6.68
C SER A 202 -16.78 1.71 5.24
N ASN A 203 -16.78 2.59 4.22
CA ASN A 203 -16.52 2.23 2.83
C ASN A 203 -15.10 2.57 2.33
N LEU A 204 -14.15 2.88 3.22
CA LEU A 204 -12.73 3.10 2.84
C LEU A 204 -12.13 1.94 2.03
N MET A 205 -12.61 0.71 2.23
CA MET A 205 -12.20 -0.45 1.42
C MET A 205 -12.56 -0.31 -0.06
N LEU A 206 -13.69 0.33 -0.41
CA LEU A 206 -14.06 0.59 -1.81
C LEU A 206 -13.08 1.56 -2.49
N ALA A 207 -12.62 2.57 -1.75
CA ALA A 207 -11.62 3.53 -2.24
C ALA A 207 -10.28 2.85 -2.57
N VAL A 208 -9.83 1.96 -1.67
CA VAL A 208 -8.60 1.18 -1.84
C VAL A 208 -8.75 0.20 -3.00
N ALA A 209 -9.85 -0.55 -3.06
CA ALA A 209 -10.10 -1.55 -4.10
C ALA A 209 -10.10 -0.93 -5.51
N ALA A 210 -10.74 0.22 -5.69
CA ALA A 210 -10.77 0.89 -6.98
C ALA A 210 -9.40 1.46 -7.39
N THR A 211 -8.58 1.88 -6.43
CA THR A 211 -7.18 2.27 -6.70
C THR A 211 -6.39 1.08 -7.28
N PHE A 212 -6.53 -0.12 -6.70
CA PHE A 212 -5.86 -1.32 -7.20
C PHE A 212 -6.25 -1.68 -8.64
N VAL A 213 -7.52 -1.52 -9.03
CA VAL A 213 -7.98 -1.79 -10.40
C VAL A 213 -7.35 -0.80 -11.39
N LEU A 214 -7.22 0.47 -11.00
CA LEU A 214 -6.68 1.53 -11.85
C LEU A 214 -5.16 1.51 -12.00
N VAL A 215 -4.43 0.70 -11.23
CA VAL A 215 -2.96 0.59 -11.32
C VAL A 215 -2.53 -0.25 -12.52
N PHE A 216 -3.33 -1.22 -12.97
CA PHE A 216 -2.94 -2.16 -14.01
C PHE A 216 -2.96 -1.57 -15.42
N PRO A 217 -1.86 -1.64 -16.21
CA PRO A 217 -1.79 -1.04 -17.54
C PRO A 217 -2.85 -1.57 -18.49
N THR A 218 -3.11 -2.89 -18.46
CA THR A 218 -4.04 -3.57 -19.34
C THR A 218 -4.86 -4.63 -18.59
N ARG A 219 -5.98 -5.05 -19.18
CA ARG A 219 -6.79 -6.18 -18.66
C ARG A 219 -6.00 -7.49 -18.66
N GLU A 220 -5.17 -7.71 -19.68
CA GLU A 220 -4.33 -8.91 -19.79
C GLU A 220 -3.31 -8.99 -18.65
N THR A 221 -2.66 -7.87 -18.32
CA THR A 221 -1.75 -7.81 -17.16
C THR A 221 -2.47 -8.04 -15.83
N LEU A 222 -3.71 -7.54 -15.69
CA LEU A 222 -4.54 -7.80 -14.51
C LEU A 222 -4.83 -9.31 -14.37
N PHE A 223 -5.24 -9.98 -15.45
CA PHE A 223 -5.56 -11.41 -15.42
C PHE A 223 -4.32 -12.29 -15.27
N ALA A 224 -3.20 -11.91 -15.89
CA ALA A 224 -1.92 -12.60 -15.73
C ALA A 224 -1.46 -12.57 -14.27
N GLU A 225 -1.59 -11.42 -13.61
CA GLU A 225 -1.26 -11.31 -12.18
C GLU A 225 -2.29 -11.96 -11.26
N ALA A 226 -3.58 -11.98 -11.64
CA ALA A 226 -4.58 -12.74 -10.90
C ALA A 226 -4.28 -14.24 -10.94
N LYS A 227 -3.80 -14.76 -12.08
CA LYS A 227 -3.40 -16.16 -12.23
C LYS A 227 -2.24 -16.54 -11.32
N GLU A 228 -1.29 -15.63 -11.09
CA GLU A 228 -0.20 -15.81 -10.12
C GLU A 228 -0.69 -15.85 -8.65
N ARG A 229 -1.99 -15.64 -8.38
CA ARG A 229 -2.56 -15.70 -7.02
C ARG A 229 -3.42 -16.95 -6.76
N THR A 230 -3.73 -17.74 -7.80
CA THR A 230 -4.54 -18.97 -7.76
C THR A 230 -3.69 -20.21 -8.00
#